data_AF-A0A258FV61-F1
#
_entry.id   AF-A0A258FV61-F1
#
_cell.length_a   1.000
_cell.length_b   1.000
_cell.length_c   1.000
_cell.angle_alpha   90.00
_cell.angle_beta   90.00
_cell.angle_gamma   90.00
#
_symmetry.space_group_name_H-M   'P 1'
#
loop_
_entity.id
_entity.type
_entity.pdbx_description
1 polymer ?
#
loop_
_entity_poly.entity_id
_entity_poly.type
_entity_poly.pdbx_seq_one_letter_code
_entity_poly.pdbx_strand_id
1 'polypeptide(L)'
;EKRGFVRLNLIALCFTVGAVVFLLCVLGVVVALPVALNLLGYAGADPMWMLRWPLLLGVVVIVLAGLYRFGPSRRQARWRWVSAGSVAAALLWLAASMAFSWYVGSFGNYDKTYGSLGAVVGFMTWMWISVMVVLLGAEMNAEIEHQTAVDSTVGHPKPMGARHAKMADTLGKTSEKLKAEPPRPHTSPMSGDKLGPKK
;
A
#
# COMPACT_ATOMS: atom_id res chain seq x y z
N GLU A 1 3.46 -22.68 6.39
CA GLU A 1 4.69 -22.44 5.62
C GLU A 1 5.10 -23.68 4.82
N LYS A 2 5.16 -23.61 3.49
CA LYS A 2 5.57 -24.74 2.61
C LYS A 2 7.00 -24.58 2.06
N ARG A 3 7.78 -23.62 2.58
CA ARG A 3 9.13 -23.29 2.11
C ARG A 3 10.17 -23.94 3.04
N GLY A 4 11.20 -24.56 2.47
CA GLY A 4 12.31 -25.15 3.27
C GLY A 4 13.10 -24.09 4.04
N PHE A 5 13.68 -24.47 5.17
CA PHE A 5 14.40 -23.59 6.13
C PHE A 5 15.44 -22.68 5.44
N VAL A 6 16.22 -23.24 4.52
CA VAL A 6 17.26 -22.50 3.76
C VAL A 6 16.65 -21.42 2.87
N ARG A 7 15.54 -21.70 2.19
CA ARG A 7 14.88 -20.75 1.28
C ARG A 7 14.21 -19.61 2.05
N LEU A 8 13.66 -19.89 3.23
CA LEU A 8 13.10 -18.87 4.11
C LEU A 8 14.19 -17.90 4.58
N ASN A 9 15.30 -18.44 5.09
CA ASN A 9 16.41 -17.63 5.58
C ASN A 9 17.08 -16.82 4.47
N LEU A 10 17.24 -17.37 3.27
CA LEU A 10 17.76 -16.62 2.12
C LEU A 10 16.83 -15.47 1.70
N ILE A 11 15.51 -15.69 1.71
CA ILE A 11 14.55 -14.61 1.39
C ILE A 11 14.60 -13.52 2.46
N ALA A 12 14.66 -13.90 3.74
CA ALA A 12 14.81 -12.96 4.84
C ALA A 12 16.12 -12.16 4.74
N LEU A 13 17.24 -12.84 4.44
CA LEU A 13 18.55 -12.23 4.24
C LEU A 13 18.55 -11.26 3.04
N CYS A 14 17.96 -11.65 1.91
CA CYS A 14 17.83 -10.76 0.76
C CYS A 14 16.97 -9.53 1.08
N PHE A 15 15.92 -9.67 1.90
CA PHE A 15 15.12 -8.55 2.35
C PHE A 15 15.90 -7.60 3.24
N THR A 16 16.66 -8.12 4.21
CA THR A 16 17.46 -7.28 5.10
C THR A 16 18.60 -6.59 4.35
N VAL A 17 19.35 -7.32 3.51
CA VAL A 17 20.40 -6.73 2.67
C VAL A 17 19.80 -5.71 1.70
N GLY A 18 18.68 -6.04 1.06
CA GLY A 18 17.97 -5.12 0.17
C GLY A 18 17.50 -3.85 0.88
N ALA A 19 16.98 -3.97 2.10
CA ALA A 19 16.58 -2.83 2.92
C ALA A 19 17.78 -1.96 3.32
N VAL A 20 18.91 -2.57 3.65
CA VAL A 20 20.15 -1.84 3.97
C VAL A 20 20.68 -1.10 2.75
N VAL A 21 20.79 -1.75 1.59
CA VAL A 21 21.24 -1.10 0.35
C VAL A 21 20.28 0.03 -0.04
N PHE A 22 18.98 -0.20 0.06
CA PHE A 22 17.98 0.82 -0.21
C PHE A 22 18.13 2.02 0.73
N LEU A 23 18.32 1.78 2.02
CA LEU A 23 18.57 2.84 3.01
C LEU A 23 19.83 3.64 2.66
N LEU A 24 20.93 2.97 2.32
CA LEU A 24 22.17 3.62 1.89
C LEU A 24 21.97 4.47 0.63
N CYS A 25 21.23 3.97 -0.37
CA CYS A 25 20.89 4.74 -1.56
C CYS A 25 20.05 5.98 -1.24
N VAL A 26 19.04 5.84 -0.38
CA VAL A 26 18.21 6.99 0.05
C VAL A 26 19.06 8.03 0.76
N LEU A 27 19.91 7.63 1.71
CA LEU A 27 20.84 8.54 2.38
C LEU A 27 21.79 9.20 1.39
N GLY A 28 22.33 8.42 0.45
CA GLY A 28 23.19 8.91 -0.63
C GLY A 28 22.50 9.96 -1.49
N VAL A 29 21.25 9.73 -1.92
CA VAL A 29 20.47 10.70 -2.69
C VAL A 29 20.17 11.95 -1.88
N VAL A 30 19.78 11.82 -0.61
CA VAL A 30 19.49 12.97 0.27
C VAL A 30 20.70 13.89 0.42
N VAL A 31 21.92 13.34 0.44
CA VAL A 31 23.17 14.11 0.54
C VAL A 31 23.67 14.59 -0.83
N ALA A 32 23.66 13.73 -1.85
CA ALA A 32 24.25 14.02 -3.16
C ALA A 32 23.38 14.97 -4.01
N LEU A 33 22.06 14.86 -3.92
CA LEU A 33 21.12 15.69 -4.67
C LEU A 33 21.32 17.20 -4.42
N PRO A 34 21.36 17.71 -3.17
CA PRO A 34 21.61 19.14 -2.93
C PRO A 34 22.99 19.60 -3.38
N VAL A 35 24.03 18.75 -3.30
CA VAL A 35 25.38 19.08 -3.79
C VAL A 35 25.40 19.20 -5.32
N ALA A 36 24.82 18.23 -6.03
CA ALA A 36 24.76 18.24 -7.49
C ALA A 36 24.02 19.47 -8.05
N LEU A 37 22.96 19.91 -7.36
CA LEU A 37 22.16 21.06 -7.79
C LEU A 37 22.84 22.40 -7.53
N ASN A 38 23.59 22.50 -6.43
CA ASN A 38 24.45 23.66 -6.17
C ASN A 38 25.51 23.81 -7.28
N LEU A 39 26.09 22.70 -7.74
CA LEU A 39 27.04 22.70 -8.86
C LEU A 39 26.41 23.10 -10.21
N LEU A 40 25.13 22.77 -10.41
CA LEU A 40 24.36 23.14 -11.60
C LEU A 40 23.81 24.58 -11.56
N GLY A 41 24.11 25.37 -10.52
CA GLY A 41 23.70 26.76 -10.40
C GLY A 41 22.25 26.97 -9.94
N TYR A 42 21.54 25.92 -9.54
CA TYR A 42 20.18 25.99 -8.98
C TYR A 42 20.19 26.26 -7.47
N ALA A 43 21.13 27.09 -6.99
CA ALA A 43 21.39 27.32 -5.57
C ALA A 43 20.34 28.16 -4.82
N GLY A 44 19.18 28.45 -5.42
CA GLY A 44 18.17 29.33 -4.79
C GLY A 44 16.76 29.29 -5.37
N ALA A 45 16.48 28.46 -6.37
CA ALA A 45 15.10 28.27 -6.83
C ALA A 45 14.48 27.15 -5.99
N ASP A 46 13.44 27.50 -5.24
CA ASP A 46 12.78 26.67 -4.24
C ASP A 46 11.54 25.87 -4.75
N PRO A 47 11.56 25.13 -5.88
CA PRO A 47 10.60 24.03 -6.11
C PRO A 47 11.01 22.74 -5.39
N MET A 48 12.26 22.65 -4.93
CA MET A 48 12.82 21.39 -4.45
C MET A 48 12.25 20.95 -3.10
N TRP A 49 11.83 21.88 -2.25
CA TRP A 49 11.12 21.55 -1.02
C TRP A 49 9.80 20.82 -1.32
N MET A 50 9.10 21.19 -2.40
CA MET A 50 7.86 20.54 -2.83
C MET A 50 8.12 19.14 -3.38
N LEU A 51 9.24 18.92 -4.09
CA LEU A 51 9.57 17.61 -4.68
C LEU A 51 9.97 16.55 -3.64
N ARG A 52 10.45 16.97 -2.46
CA ARG A 52 10.83 16.05 -1.36
C ARG A 52 9.66 15.17 -0.92
N TRP A 53 8.47 15.74 -0.76
CA TRP A 53 7.30 15.01 -0.24
C TRP A 53 6.80 13.91 -1.20
N PRO A 54 6.59 14.17 -2.51
CA PRO A 54 6.29 13.13 -3.48
C PRO A 54 7.38 12.07 -3.61
N LEU A 55 8.66 12.45 -3.55
CA LEU A 55 9.76 11.50 -3.63
C LEU A 55 9.75 10.53 -2.44
N LEU A 56 9.59 11.06 -1.23
CA LEU A 56 9.46 10.25 -0.01
C LEU A 56 8.23 9.35 -0.06
N LEU A 57 7.09 9.89 -0.51
CA LEU A 57 5.86 9.09 -0.67
C LEU A 57 6.08 7.96 -1.68
N GLY A 58 6.72 8.24 -2.81
CA GLY A 58 7.06 7.24 -3.83
C GLY A 58 7.97 6.13 -3.28
N VAL A 59 8.98 6.50 -2.49
CA VAL A 59 9.84 5.56 -1.77
C VAL A 59 9.02 4.66 -0.84
N VAL A 60 8.14 5.23 -0.01
CA VAL A 60 7.28 4.47 0.91
C VAL A 60 6.38 3.51 0.13
N VAL A 61 5.76 3.96 -0.97
CA VAL A 61 4.92 3.10 -1.83
C VAL A 61 5.73 1.93 -2.40
N ILE A 62 6.95 2.16 -2.87
CA ILE A 62 7.81 1.10 -3.42
C ILE A 62 8.16 0.06 -2.34
N VAL A 63 8.53 0.52 -1.15
CA VAL A 63 8.86 -0.35 -0.02
C VAL A 63 7.65 -1.18 0.40
N LEU A 64 6.47 -0.56 0.57
CA LEU A 64 5.23 -1.26 0.92
C LEU A 64 4.81 -2.23 -0.18
N ALA A 65 4.91 -1.86 -1.46
CA ALA A 65 4.58 -2.74 -2.56
C ALA A 65 5.50 -3.96 -2.62
N GLY A 66 6.80 -3.77 -2.36
CA GLY A 66 7.75 -4.87 -2.19
C GLY A 66 7.39 -5.78 -1.02
N LEU A 67 7.12 -5.18 0.14
CA LEU A 67 6.74 -5.90 1.36
C LEU A 67 5.47 -6.75 1.15
N TYR A 68 4.42 -6.17 0.60
CA TYR A 68 3.15 -6.84 0.35
C TYR A 68 3.24 -7.94 -0.72
N ARG A 69 4.15 -7.79 -1.68
CA ARG A 69 4.33 -8.80 -2.74
C ARG A 69 5.16 -9.98 -2.29
N PHE A 70 6.29 -9.73 -1.64
CA PHE A 70 7.28 -10.76 -1.35
C PHE A 70 7.18 -11.30 0.08
N GLY A 71 6.55 -10.56 1.00
CA GLY A 71 6.31 -11.00 2.38
C GLY A 71 5.45 -12.26 2.48
N PRO A 72 4.28 -12.34 1.82
CA PRO A 72 3.42 -13.52 1.91
C PRO A 72 4.02 -14.77 1.25
N SER A 73 4.01 -15.91 1.97
CA SER A 73 4.36 -17.21 1.39
C SER A 73 3.21 -17.82 0.57
N ARG A 74 2.95 -17.24 -0.59
CA ARG A 74 1.94 -17.69 -1.58
C ARG A 74 2.43 -17.44 -3.01
N ARG A 75 1.65 -17.83 -4.02
CA ARG A 75 1.91 -17.38 -5.39
C ARG A 75 1.80 -15.86 -5.43
N GLN A 76 2.80 -15.20 -6.01
CA GLN A 76 2.90 -13.73 -5.99
C GLN A 76 1.69 -13.12 -6.69
N ALA A 77 1.12 -12.07 -6.09
CA ALA A 77 0.12 -11.23 -6.73
C ALA A 77 0.78 -10.36 -7.82
N ARG A 78 0.03 -10.00 -8.87
CA ARG A 78 0.52 -9.06 -9.90
C ARG A 78 0.66 -7.66 -9.29
N TRP A 79 1.61 -6.86 -9.82
CA TRP A 79 1.91 -5.50 -9.35
C TRP A 79 0.66 -4.61 -9.23
N ARG A 80 -0.26 -4.71 -10.20
CA ARG A 80 -1.49 -3.91 -10.26
C ARG A 80 -2.44 -4.14 -9.07
N TRP A 81 -2.42 -5.32 -8.47
CA TRP A 81 -3.29 -5.66 -7.33
C TRP A 81 -2.67 -5.25 -5.99
N VAL A 82 -1.35 -5.10 -5.94
CA VAL A 82 -0.62 -4.73 -4.72
C VAL A 82 -0.44 -3.21 -4.61
N SER A 83 -0.36 -2.51 -5.75
CA SER A 83 -0.14 -1.07 -5.79
C SER A 83 -1.26 -0.26 -5.14
N ALA A 84 -2.52 -0.70 -5.24
CA ALA A 84 -3.67 0.01 -4.67
C ALA A 84 -3.57 0.15 -3.14
N GLY A 85 -3.37 -0.96 -2.42
CA GLY A 85 -3.16 -0.94 -0.97
C GLY A 85 -1.83 -0.33 -0.55
N SER A 86 -0.79 -0.39 -1.39
CA SER A 86 0.48 0.28 -1.11
C SER A 86 0.34 1.81 -1.12
N VAL A 87 -0.38 2.35 -2.11
CA VAL A 87 -0.67 3.79 -2.20
C VAL A 87 -1.60 4.22 -1.07
N ALA A 88 -2.68 3.47 -0.82
CA ALA A 88 -3.61 3.81 0.27
C ALA A 88 -2.92 3.78 1.64
N ALA A 89 -2.08 2.78 1.90
CA ALA A 89 -1.30 2.71 3.13
C ALA A 89 -0.30 3.86 3.25
N ALA A 90 0.40 4.23 2.18
CA ALA A 90 1.33 5.36 2.20
C ALA A 90 0.60 6.69 2.51
N LEU A 91 -0.57 6.91 1.91
CA LEU A 91 -1.40 8.10 2.17
C LEU A 91 -1.93 8.12 3.60
N LEU A 92 -2.46 6.98 4.09
CA LEU A 92 -2.95 6.87 5.45
C LEU A 92 -1.83 7.04 6.47
N TRP A 93 -0.64 6.53 6.17
CA TRP A 93 0.54 6.65 7.03
C TRP A 93 1.00 8.10 7.12
N LEU A 94 0.98 8.83 6.01
CA LEU A 94 1.26 10.27 6.00
C LEU A 94 0.24 11.05 6.83
N ALA A 95 -1.06 10.78 6.63
CA ALA A 95 -2.13 11.42 7.40
C ALA A 95 -2.02 11.12 8.90
N ALA A 96 -1.74 9.87 9.27
CA ALA A 96 -1.53 9.45 10.64
C ALA A 96 -0.30 10.12 11.27
N SER A 97 0.79 10.26 10.51
CA SER A 97 2.00 10.95 10.96
C SER A 97 1.75 12.44 11.20
N MET A 98 0.99 13.11 10.33
CA MET A 98 0.58 14.51 10.54
C MET A 98 -0.31 14.65 11.78
N ALA A 99 -1.30 13.78 11.94
CA ALA A 99 -2.19 13.77 13.10
C ALA A 99 -1.41 13.52 14.41
N PHE A 100 -0.44 12.60 14.40
CA PHE A 100 0.41 12.31 15.54
C PHE A 100 1.34 13.49 15.87
N SER A 101 1.91 14.14 14.86
CA SER A 101 2.73 15.34 15.07
C SER A 101 1.94 16.47 15.72
N TRP A 102 0.69 16.68 15.30
CA TRP A 102 -0.21 17.64 15.93
C TRP A 102 -0.58 17.24 17.37
N TYR A 103 -0.86 15.95 17.60
CA TYR A 103 -1.16 15.40 18.92
C TYR A 103 -0.02 15.70 19.88
N VAL A 104 1.21 15.24 19.59
CA VAL A 104 2.38 15.44 20.47
C VAL A 104 2.74 16.91 20.64
N GLY A 105 2.60 17.75 19.61
CA GLY A 105 2.82 19.19 19.73
C GLY A 105 1.89 19.88 20.73
N SER A 106 0.74 19.27 21.05
CA SER A 106 -0.22 19.78 22.03
C SER A 106 0.12 19.37 23.49
N PHE A 107 1.10 18.49 23.71
CA PHE A 107 1.45 17.91 25.03
C PHE A 107 2.41 18.73 25.91
N GLY A 108 2.78 19.96 25.52
CA GLY A 108 3.88 20.72 26.16
C GLY A 108 3.81 20.95 27.68
N ASN A 109 2.69 20.68 28.36
CA ASN A 109 2.60 20.67 29.82
C ASN A 109 2.79 19.28 30.47
N TYR A 110 2.48 18.17 29.79
CA TYR A 110 2.72 16.80 30.28
C TYR A 110 4.20 16.40 30.16
N ASP A 111 4.92 16.94 29.15
CA ASP A 111 6.36 16.75 28.98
C ASP A 111 7.18 17.26 30.18
N LYS A 112 6.68 18.26 30.92
CA LYS A 112 7.37 18.80 32.10
C LYS A 112 7.37 17.83 33.28
N THR A 113 6.37 16.96 33.37
CA THR A 113 6.20 16.01 34.48
C THR A 113 6.78 14.65 34.13
N TYR A 114 6.64 14.21 32.87
CA TYR A 114 7.02 12.87 32.43
C TYR A 114 8.22 12.82 31.49
N GLY A 115 8.71 13.96 30.99
CA GLY A 115 9.96 14.10 30.23
C GLY A 115 10.21 12.97 29.24
N SER A 116 11.30 12.23 29.46
CA SER A 116 11.72 11.10 28.61
C SER A 116 10.72 9.96 28.54
N LEU A 117 9.91 9.74 29.57
CA LEU A 117 8.89 8.68 29.60
C LEU A 117 7.75 9.00 28.61
N GLY A 118 7.38 10.27 28.50
CA GLY A 118 6.44 10.75 27.47
C GLY A 118 6.94 10.50 26.06
N ALA A 119 8.23 10.75 25.80
CA ALA A 119 8.86 10.48 24.50
C ALA A 119 8.82 8.99 24.14
N VAL A 120 9.10 8.08 25.08
CA VAL A 120 9.04 6.62 24.86
C VAL A 120 7.61 6.18 24.54
N VAL A 121 6.63 6.63 25.32
CA VAL A 121 5.21 6.30 25.10
C VAL A 121 4.73 6.83 23.76
N GLY A 122 5.12 8.06 23.40
CA GLY A 122 4.83 8.65 22.10
C GLY A 122 5.42 7.82 20.95
N PHE A 123 6.70 7.45 21.05
CA PHE A 123 7.36 6.61 20.05
C PHE A 123 6.67 5.24 19.90
N MET A 124 6.34 4.57 21.01
CA MET A 124 5.61 3.30 20.97
C MET A 124 4.22 3.45 20.34
N THR A 125 3.50 4.53 20.65
CA THR A 125 2.18 4.80 20.07
C THR A 125 2.28 5.04 18.57
N TRP A 126 3.26 5.84 18.13
CA TRP A 126 3.49 6.08 16.71
C TRP A 126 3.89 4.81 15.95
N MET A 127 4.73 3.96 16.56
CA MET A 127 5.07 2.63 16.02
C MET A 127 3.82 1.74 15.91
N TRP A 128 2.98 1.72 16.94
CA TRP A 128 1.73 0.96 16.93
C TRP A 128 0.78 1.43 15.81
N ILE A 129 0.56 2.74 15.67
CA ILE A 129 -0.23 3.32 14.58
C ILE A 129 0.35 2.95 13.22
N SER A 130 1.67 3.07 13.06
CA SER A 130 2.35 2.73 11.81
C SER A 130 2.12 1.26 11.42
N VAL A 131 2.27 0.33 12.37
CA VAL A 131 1.99 -1.09 12.13
C VAL A 131 0.52 -1.31 11.73
N MET A 132 -0.43 -0.67 12.41
CA MET A 132 -1.85 -0.77 12.07
C MET A 132 -2.12 -0.29 10.64
N VAL A 133 -1.52 0.82 10.22
CA VAL A 133 -1.67 1.33 8.85
C VAL A 133 -1.10 0.36 7.81
N VAL A 134 0.08 -0.21 8.06
CA VAL A 134 0.69 -1.19 7.15
C VAL A 134 -0.17 -2.45 7.05
N LEU A 135 -0.73 -2.94 8.15
CA LEU A 135 -1.63 -4.10 8.15
C LEU A 135 -2.93 -3.80 7.40
N LEU A 136 -3.52 -2.63 7.60
CA LEU A 136 -4.73 -2.20 6.90
C LEU A 136 -4.51 -2.18 5.38
N GLY A 137 -3.37 -1.68 4.91
CA GLY A 137 -3.03 -1.71 3.48
C GLY A 137 -2.88 -3.12 2.91
N ALA A 138 -2.31 -4.03 3.69
CA ALA A 138 -2.19 -5.44 3.32
C ALA A 138 -3.57 -6.12 3.23
N GLU A 139 -4.45 -5.83 4.19
CA GLU A 139 -5.82 -6.33 4.21
C GLU A 139 -6.64 -5.77 3.04
N MET A 140 -6.49 -4.49 2.73
CA MET A 140 -7.13 -3.87 1.57
C MET A 140 -6.68 -4.55 0.26
N ASN A 141 -5.39 -4.83 0.10
CA ASN A 141 -4.89 -5.61 -1.04
C ASN A 141 -5.48 -7.03 -1.09
N ALA A 142 -5.61 -7.68 0.07
CA ALA A 142 -6.18 -9.02 0.16
C ALA A 142 -7.67 -9.04 -0.21
N GLU A 143 -8.44 -8.03 0.21
CA GLU A 143 -9.87 -7.94 -0.06
C GLU A 143 -10.16 -7.54 -1.51
N ILE A 144 -9.37 -6.62 -2.10
CA ILE A 144 -9.48 -6.30 -3.53
C ILE A 144 -9.27 -7.56 -4.38
N GLU A 145 -8.30 -8.39 -4.01
CA GLU A 145 -8.04 -9.67 -4.66
C GLU A 145 -9.20 -10.66 -4.46
N HIS A 146 -9.79 -10.68 -3.27
CA HIS A 146 -10.89 -11.57 -2.90
C HIS A 146 -12.21 -11.30 -3.64
N GLN A 147 -12.40 -10.08 -4.13
CA GLN A 147 -13.60 -9.70 -4.89
C GLN A 147 -13.49 -10.01 -6.39
N THR A 148 -12.37 -10.58 -6.86
CA THR A 148 -12.13 -10.78 -8.29
C THR A 148 -12.08 -12.28 -8.66
N ALA A 149 -12.94 -12.71 -9.59
CA ALA A 149 -12.90 -14.06 -10.16
C ALA A 149 -11.74 -14.27 -11.15
N VAL A 150 -11.22 -13.18 -11.73
CA VAL A 150 -10.05 -13.19 -12.62
C VAL A 150 -8.78 -13.54 -11.84
N ASP A 151 -7.87 -14.27 -12.45
CA ASP A 151 -6.59 -14.64 -11.81
C ASP A 151 -5.74 -13.40 -11.53
N SER A 152 -5.58 -13.08 -10.25
CA SER A 152 -4.80 -11.97 -9.70
C SER A 152 -3.30 -12.25 -9.62
N THR A 153 -2.88 -13.46 -9.95
CA THR A 153 -1.56 -13.99 -9.65
C THR A 153 -0.66 -14.06 -10.90
N VAL A 154 0.66 -14.15 -10.70
CA VAL A 154 1.67 -14.15 -11.78
C VAL A 154 1.81 -15.52 -12.48
N GLY A 155 2.03 -15.50 -13.80
CA GLY A 155 2.21 -16.70 -14.64
C GLY A 155 0.95 -17.08 -15.42
N HIS A 156 0.90 -18.32 -15.92
CA HIS A 156 -0.26 -18.83 -16.67
C HIS A 156 -1.54 -18.77 -15.83
N PRO A 157 -2.68 -18.38 -16.43
CA PRO A 157 -3.96 -18.30 -15.73
C PRO A 157 -4.34 -19.67 -15.16
N LYS A 158 -4.65 -19.72 -13.87
CA LYS A 158 -5.17 -20.93 -13.21
C LYS A 158 -6.60 -20.73 -12.72
N PRO A 159 -7.45 -21.78 -12.74
CA PRO A 159 -8.78 -21.72 -12.15
C PRO A 159 -8.69 -21.50 -10.63
N MET A 160 -9.76 -20.97 -10.04
CA MET A 160 -9.87 -20.80 -8.59
C MET A 160 -9.72 -22.15 -7.88
N GLY A 161 -8.97 -22.17 -6.77
CA GLY A 161 -8.59 -23.38 -6.03
C GLY A 161 -7.20 -23.92 -6.39
N ALA A 162 -6.67 -23.57 -7.57
CA ALA A 162 -5.35 -24.00 -8.04
C ALA A 162 -4.30 -22.88 -8.06
N ARG A 163 -4.63 -21.67 -7.59
CA ARG A 163 -3.74 -20.50 -7.63
C ARG A 163 -2.74 -20.50 -6.47
N HIS A 164 -2.96 -21.34 -5.45
CA HIS A 164 -2.17 -21.45 -4.23
C HIS A 164 -2.07 -20.11 -3.47
N ALA A 165 -3.20 -19.41 -3.42
CA ALA A 165 -3.35 -18.13 -2.73
C ALA A 165 -4.79 -18.04 -2.23
N LYS A 166 -4.99 -18.15 -0.91
CA LYS A 166 -6.33 -18.28 -0.29
C LYS A 166 -7.34 -17.24 -0.81
N MET A 167 -6.99 -15.96 -0.77
CA MET A 167 -7.88 -14.89 -1.24
C MET A 167 -8.09 -14.87 -2.75
N ALA A 168 -7.16 -15.41 -3.55
CA ALA A 168 -7.35 -15.53 -5.00
C ALA A 168 -8.15 -16.80 -5.38
N ASP A 169 -8.22 -17.77 -4.48
CA ASP A 169 -8.90 -19.06 -4.66
C ASP A 169 -10.34 -19.04 -4.13
N THR A 170 -10.72 -18.04 -3.32
CA THR A 170 -12.09 -17.82 -2.83
C THR A 170 -12.69 -16.53 -3.39
N LEU A 171 -14.02 -16.40 -3.30
CA LEU A 171 -14.74 -15.16 -3.63
C LEU A 171 -15.37 -14.58 -2.36
N GLY A 172 -15.38 -13.26 -2.26
CA GLY A 172 -16.20 -12.56 -1.29
C GLY A 172 -17.69 -12.82 -1.50
N LYS A 173 -18.47 -12.82 -0.41
CA LYS A 173 -19.91 -13.16 -0.40
C LYS A 173 -20.73 -12.38 -1.45
N THR A 174 -20.39 -11.13 -1.71
CA THR A 174 -21.05 -10.28 -2.71
C THR A 174 -20.80 -10.76 -4.14
N SER A 175 -19.54 -11.09 -4.46
CA SER A 175 -19.14 -11.57 -5.78
C SER A 175 -19.63 -13.00 -6.04
N GLU A 176 -19.70 -13.82 -5.00
CA GLU A 176 -20.30 -15.16 -5.06
C GLU A 176 -21.80 -15.08 -5.41
N LYS A 177 -22.55 -14.19 -4.76
CA LYS A 177 -23.97 -13.93 -5.09
C LYS A 177 -24.15 -13.47 -6.53
N LEU A 178 -23.33 -12.53 -7.01
CA LEU A 178 -23.37 -12.05 -8.40
C LEU A 178 -23.10 -13.16 -9.43
N LYS A 179 -22.25 -14.14 -9.10
CA LYS A 179 -21.98 -15.29 -9.96
C LYS A 179 -23.13 -16.31 -9.95
N ALA A 180 -23.83 -16.44 -8.81
CA ALA A 180 -24.95 -17.36 -8.65
C ALA A 180 -26.25 -16.83 -9.26
N GLU A 181 -26.40 -15.51 -9.39
CA GLU A 181 -27.53 -14.88 -10.04
C GLU A 181 -27.47 -15.09 -11.57
N PRO A 182 -28.53 -15.58 -12.24
CA PRO A 182 -28.57 -15.63 -13.69
C PRO A 182 -28.43 -14.21 -14.29
N PRO A 183 -27.83 -14.07 -15.49
CA PRO A 183 -27.63 -12.75 -16.09
C PRO A 183 -28.97 -12.03 -16.19
N ARG A 184 -29.07 -10.88 -15.50
CA ARG A 184 -30.28 -10.06 -15.54
C ARG A 184 -30.57 -9.73 -17.01
N PRO A 185 -31.78 -10.01 -17.52
CA PRO A 185 -32.12 -9.62 -18.88
C PRO A 185 -31.88 -8.12 -19.00
N HIS A 186 -31.11 -7.72 -20.01
CA HIS A 186 -30.94 -6.32 -20.35
C HIS A 186 -32.32 -5.76 -20.71
N THR A 187 -33.05 -5.23 -19.74
CA THR A 187 -34.19 -4.37 -20.01
C THR A 187 -33.60 -3.08 -20.55
N SER A 188 -33.29 -3.05 -21.85
CA SER A 188 -33.21 -1.78 -22.58
C SER A 188 -34.47 -1.02 -22.21
N PRO A 189 -34.38 0.24 -21.77
CA PRO A 189 -35.58 1.03 -21.59
C PRO A 189 -36.27 1.06 -22.94
N MET A 190 -37.42 0.39 -23.02
CA MET A 190 -38.29 0.42 -24.18
C MET A 190 -38.50 1.89 -24.50
N SER A 191 -37.95 2.30 -25.65
CA SER A 191 -38.15 3.59 -26.27
C SER A 191 -39.64 3.91 -26.15
N GLY A 192 -39.94 4.93 -25.34
CA GLY A 192 -41.29 5.35 -25.03
C GLY A 192 -42.10 5.48 -26.30
N ASP A 193 -43.16 4.69 -26.31
CA ASP A 193 -44.38 4.87 -27.08
C ASP A 193 -44.75 6.36 -27.13
N LYS A 194 -44.35 7.03 -28.22
CA LYS A 194 -44.90 8.33 -28.60
C LYS A 194 -46.16 8.08 -29.42
N LEU A 195 -47.21 7.67 -28.71
CA LEU A 195 -48.59 7.75 -29.16
C LEU A 195 -49.00 9.22 -29.26
N GLY A 196 -49.36 9.66 -30.47
CA GLY A 196 -50.12 10.89 -30.67
C GLY A 196 -49.99 11.49 -32.07
N PRO A 197 -50.77 11.05 -33.08
CA PRO A 197 -50.95 11.82 -34.30
C PRO A 197 -51.86 13.04 -34.04
N LYS A 198 -51.40 14.17 -34.58
CA LYS A 198 -52.11 15.44 -34.78
C LYS A 198 -53.60 15.26 -35.12
N LYS A 199 -54.50 15.99 -34.43
CA LYS A 199 -55.50 16.90 -35.01
C LYS A 199 -55.89 17.94 -33.96
#